data_AF-C5MDY5-F1
#
_entry.id   AF-C5MDY5-F1
#
_cell.length_a   1.000
_cell.length_b   1.000
_cell.length_c   1.000
_cell.angle_alpha   90.00
_cell.angle_beta   90.00
_cell.angle_gamma   90.00
#
_symmetry.space_group_name_H-M   'P 1'
#
loop_
_entity.id
_entity.type
_entity.pdbx_description
1 polymer ?
#
loop_
_entity_poly.entity_id
_entity_poly.type
_entity_poly.pdbx_seq_one_letter_code
_entity_poly.pdbx_strand_id
1 'polypeptide(L)'
;MKYSGIMNPKDKDFVTRFQLSQIVTEDPYNEDFYAQVFKVIHPKTTNGVQQQHQHESNSIAQAYLDHSGHRLGGRYKRADVALQRMQQQVQKAVAVAKERPKLTQYAKEGALGKISVGGGKNPRQQLVIVSKAAEREQSQDQKVERKEGTKSYSKKDILSILENIICELMNVESESRTKQDVDTSKLWDSLKILEQPSSSGDEENEVNPFIQCLNYNKMLKILPRLFKFLNREQVLTIVTLIMSNLENLLVIKNGSYTTYPDKKLPEKIVKLVDSYSLTFSKILMNAVLEFKFNEIIGLLVILIEHNNVSFVSTTKIGLSILTTLLSRAELIIGEGTISATDLSEWSSCYDELFTSLESRIQAIFPPNFEELDDGSSRENYIWQFLATLSLGGKLSHQRIIVDEVRDEIFGVMNRAKKIDNSDYNNLYKKQNLLNNLNMYLVVMGLVADENDIKELQQ
;
A
#
# COMPACT_ATOMS: atom_id res chain seq x y z
N MET A 1 29.02 -48.52 -24.21
CA MET A 1 27.85 -49.44 -24.20
C MET A 1 28.15 -50.67 -23.34
N LYS A 2 27.99 -50.62 -22.01
CA LYS A 2 28.38 -51.76 -21.14
C LYS A 2 27.28 -52.30 -20.21
N TYR A 3 26.03 -51.83 -20.34
CA TYR A 3 24.92 -52.26 -19.46
C TYR A 3 23.55 -52.32 -20.16
N SER A 4 23.46 -52.81 -21.40
CA SER A 4 22.16 -53.13 -22.00
C SER A 4 21.88 -54.63 -21.80
N GLY A 5 20.94 -54.96 -20.92
CA GLY A 5 20.45 -56.35 -20.77
C GLY A 5 20.27 -56.91 -19.35
N ILE A 6 20.56 -56.16 -18.28
CA ILE A 6 20.48 -56.66 -16.88
C ILE A 6 19.07 -56.48 -16.30
N MET A 7 18.03 -56.73 -17.08
CA MET A 7 16.66 -56.65 -16.59
C MET A 7 15.87 -57.82 -17.16
N ASN A 8 15.62 -58.81 -16.30
CA ASN A 8 14.84 -59.98 -16.66
C ASN A 8 13.40 -59.53 -16.98
N PRO A 9 12.67 -60.13 -17.95
CA PRO A 9 11.26 -59.81 -18.20
C PRO A 9 10.38 -59.70 -16.94
N LYS A 10 10.66 -60.49 -15.88
CA LYS A 10 9.97 -60.34 -14.58
C LYS A 10 10.30 -59.03 -13.86
N ASP A 11 11.55 -58.59 -13.90
CA ASP A 11 11.97 -57.32 -13.30
C ASP A 11 11.37 -56.15 -14.10
N LYS A 12 11.29 -56.29 -15.44
CA LYS A 12 10.58 -55.32 -16.29
C LYS A 12 9.11 -55.23 -15.90
N ASP A 13 8.44 -56.35 -15.73
CA ASP A 13 7.02 -56.38 -15.35
C ASP A 13 6.81 -55.76 -13.95
N PHE A 14 7.72 -56.05 -13.00
CA PHE A 14 7.69 -55.47 -11.66
C PHE A 14 7.89 -53.95 -11.69
N VAL A 15 8.92 -53.47 -12.40
CA VAL A 15 9.19 -52.03 -12.52
C VAL A 15 8.08 -51.33 -13.28
N THR A 16 7.50 -51.96 -14.32
CA THR A 16 6.39 -51.38 -15.08
C THR A 16 5.14 -51.27 -14.20
N ARG A 17 4.82 -52.30 -13.38
CA ARG A 17 3.71 -52.22 -12.42
C ARG A 17 3.95 -51.19 -11.33
N PHE A 18 5.19 -51.09 -10.84
CA PHE A 18 5.57 -50.09 -9.86
C PHE A 18 5.43 -48.67 -10.42
N GLN A 19 5.93 -48.44 -11.64
CA GLN A 19 5.79 -47.17 -12.35
C GLN A 19 4.31 -46.85 -12.63
N LEU A 20 3.50 -47.82 -13.06
CA LEU A 20 2.07 -47.63 -13.24
C LEU A 20 1.35 -47.34 -11.93
N SER A 21 1.75 -47.97 -10.82
CA SER A 21 1.18 -47.67 -9.49
C SER A 21 1.53 -46.27 -8.98
N GLN A 22 2.61 -45.66 -9.47
CA GLN A 22 2.95 -44.26 -9.22
C GLN A 22 2.24 -43.28 -10.16
N ILE A 23 1.63 -43.77 -11.24
CA ILE A 23 0.88 -42.97 -12.22
C ILE A 23 -0.64 -43.03 -11.94
N VAL A 24 -1.12 -44.09 -11.29
CA VAL A 24 -2.50 -44.19 -10.83
C VAL A 24 -2.64 -43.40 -9.52
N THR A 25 -3.29 -42.25 -9.61
CA THR A 25 -3.61 -41.39 -8.48
C THR A 25 -4.69 -42.02 -7.58
N GLU A 26 -4.49 -41.97 -6.26
CA GLU A 26 -5.38 -42.63 -5.28
C GLU A 26 -6.79 -42.02 -5.25
N ASP A 27 -6.95 -40.78 -5.73
CA ASP A 27 -8.24 -40.11 -5.86
C ASP A 27 -8.44 -39.54 -7.28
N PRO A 28 -8.90 -40.37 -8.24
CA PRO A 28 -9.07 -39.99 -9.65
C PRO A 28 -10.02 -38.80 -9.88
N TYR A 29 -10.84 -38.45 -8.88
CA TYR A 29 -11.81 -37.36 -8.98
C TYR A 29 -11.18 -35.97 -8.79
N ASN A 30 -10.04 -35.89 -8.09
CA ASN A 30 -9.39 -34.62 -7.76
C ASN A 30 -8.14 -34.35 -8.62
N GLU A 31 -7.48 -35.39 -9.13
CA GLU A 31 -6.16 -35.23 -9.78
C GLU A 31 -6.17 -35.48 -11.30
N ASP A 32 -7.22 -36.10 -11.86
CA ASP A 32 -7.32 -36.34 -13.31
C ASP A 32 -7.95 -35.15 -14.05
N PHE A 33 -7.14 -34.50 -14.89
CA PHE A 33 -7.51 -33.34 -15.71
C PHE A 33 -8.76 -33.62 -16.57
N TYR A 34 -8.85 -34.82 -17.18
CA TYR A 34 -9.96 -35.14 -18.08
C TYR A 34 -11.28 -35.34 -17.33
N ALA A 35 -11.25 -35.82 -16.09
CA ALA A 35 -12.43 -35.96 -15.25
C ALA A 35 -12.96 -34.59 -14.78
N GLN A 36 -12.07 -33.65 -14.44
CA GLN A 36 -12.43 -32.27 -14.09
C GLN A 36 -13.07 -31.55 -15.29
N VAL A 37 -12.44 -31.62 -16.46
CA VAL A 37 -12.94 -30.98 -17.69
C VAL A 37 -14.27 -31.59 -18.13
N PHE A 38 -14.44 -32.91 -18.04
CA PHE A 38 -15.71 -33.57 -18.39
C PHE A 38 -16.88 -33.11 -17.51
N LYS A 39 -16.63 -32.83 -16.23
CA LYS A 39 -17.64 -32.36 -15.26
C LYS A 39 -18.05 -30.89 -15.49
N VAL A 40 -17.11 -30.06 -15.94
CA VAL A 40 -17.37 -28.67 -16.35
C VAL A 40 -18.18 -28.63 -17.64
N ILE A 41 -17.91 -29.54 -18.58
CA ILE A 41 -18.62 -29.62 -19.87
C ILE A 41 -19.99 -30.29 -19.74
N HIS A 42 -20.16 -31.25 -18.81
CA HIS A 42 -21.42 -31.96 -18.58
C HIS A 42 -21.88 -31.81 -17.13
N PRO A 43 -22.42 -30.63 -16.74
CA PRO A 43 -23.02 -30.46 -15.44
C PRO A 43 -24.20 -31.42 -15.31
N LYS A 44 -24.14 -32.35 -14.34
CA LYS A 44 -25.23 -33.28 -14.07
C LYS A 44 -26.48 -32.51 -13.68
N THR A 45 -27.47 -32.46 -14.57
CA THR A 45 -28.84 -32.10 -14.22
C THR A 45 -29.40 -33.21 -13.34
N THR A 46 -29.44 -33.00 -12.02
CA THR A 46 -30.15 -33.89 -11.11
C THR A 46 -31.12 -33.07 -10.27
N ASN A 47 -32.40 -33.19 -10.64
CA ASN A 47 -33.61 -32.82 -9.94
C ASN A 47 -33.86 -31.33 -9.62
N GLY A 48 -34.28 -30.61 -10.68
CA GLY A 48 -35.56 -29.90 -10.67
C GLY A 48 -35.72 -28.68 -9.76
N VAL A 49 -35.00 -27.59 -10.03
CA VAL A 49 -35.51 -26.22 -9.87
C VAL A 49 -34.94 -25.37 -11.00
N GLN A 50 -35.82 -24.80 -11.82
CA GLN A 50 -35.46 -23.82 -12.83
C GLN A 50 -35.06 -22.52 -12.13
N GLN A 51 -33.81 -22.07 -12.32
CA GLN A 51 -33.47 -20.66 -12.16
C GLN A 51 -32.74 -20.14 -13.40
N GLN A 52 -33.08 -18.89 -13.67
CA GLN A 52 -33.07 -18.21 -14.94
C GLN A 52 -31.68 -17.64 -15.22
N HIS A 53 -31.29 -17.65 -16.49
CA HIS A 53 -30.03 -17.12 -17.00
C HIS A 53 -29.79 -15.66 -16.62
N GLN A 54 -28.75 -15.41 -15.81
CA GLN A 54 -27.85 -14.27 -15.98
C GLN A 54 -26.51 -14.58 -15.29
N HIS A 55 -25.40 -14.20 -15.94
CA HIS A 55 -23.99 -14.34 -15.53
C HIS A 55 -23.22 -15.54 -16.11
N GLU A 56 -22.93 -15.50 -17.41
CA GLU A 56 -21.95 -16.40 -18.07
C GLU A 56 -20.49 -15.97 -17.90
N SER A 57 -20.18 -14.84 -17.23
CA SER A 57 -18.80 -14.35 -17.08
C SER A 57 -17.99 -15.01 -15.93
N ASN A 58 -18.63 -15.83 -15.08
CA ASN A 58 -18.00 -16.35 -13.87
C ASN A 58 -17.53 -17.82 -13.96
N SER A 59 -17.85 -18.53 -15.04
CA SER A 59 -17.50 -19.97 -15.15
C SER A 59 -16.00 -20.21 -15.29
N ILE A 60 -15.26 -19.29 -15.94
CA ILE A 60 -13.81 -19.40 -16.16
C ILE A 60 -13.02 -19.01 -14.90
N ALA A 61 -13.50 -17.99 -14.17
CA ALA A 61 -12.89 -17.57 -12.90
C ALA A 61 -13.05 -18.63 -11.80
N GLN A 62 -14.19 -19.34 -11.79
CA GLN A 62 -14.43 -20.48 -10.90
C GLN A 62 -13.48 -21.65 -11.17
N ALA A 63 -13.22 -21.95 -12.46
CA ALA A 63 -12.25 -22.97 -12.83
C ALA A 63 -10.80 -22.57 -12.48
N TYR A 64 -10.44 -21.28 -12.56
CA TYR A 64 -9.12 -20.78 -12.18
C TYR A 64 -8.86 -20.80 -10.67
N LEU A 65 -9.87 -20.51 -9.85
CA LEU A 65 -9.80 -20.54 -8.38
C LEU A 65 -9.66 -21.96 -7.81
N ASP A 66 -10.30 -22.96 -8.44
CA ASP A 66 -10.15 -24.37 -8.06
C ASP A 66 -8.81 -24.96 -8.52
N HIS A 67 -8.20 -24.43 -9.61
CA HIS A 67 -6.93 -24.92 -10.16
C HIS A 67 -5.69 -24.29 -9.49
N SER A 68 -5.79 -23.12 -8.87
CA SER A 68 -4.64 -22.37 -8.33
C SER A 68 -4.13 -22.83 -6.95
N GLY A 69 -4.39 -24.08 -6.55
CA GLY A 69 -3.68 -24.75 -5.45
C GLY A 69 -3.79 -24.10 -4.06
N HIS A 70 -4.73 -23.18 -3.84
CA HIS A 70 -4.92 -22.51 -2.54
C HIS A 70 -5.70 -23.34 -1.50
N ARG A 71 -5.89 -24.64 -1.77
CA ARG A 71 -6.27 -25.59 -0.73
C ARG A 71 -5.04 -25.86 0.15
N LEU A 72 -4.87 -24.98 1.13
CA LEU A 72 -4.15 -25.26 2.37
C LEU A 72 -4.39 -26.72 2.76
N GLY A 73 -3.32 -27.50 2.65
CA GLY A 73 -3.32 -28.91 2.97
C GLY A 73 -3.82 -29.18 4.39
N GLY A 74 -4.40 -30.37 4.58
CA GLY A 74 -4.35 -31.11 5.84
C GLY A 74 -4.91 -30.44 7.10
N ARG A 75 -6.07 -30.93 7.55
CA ARG A 75 -6.53 -30.97 8.96
C ARG A 75 -6.94 -29.66 9.68
N TYR A 76 -7.70 -28.71 9.13
CA TYR A 76 -8.25 -27.66 10.01
C TYR A 76 -9.67 -27.16 9.69
N LYS A 77 -10.68 -27.86 10.24
CA LYS A 77 -12.03 -27.32 10.55
C LYS A 77 -12.02 -26.13 11.55
N ARG A 78 -10.85 -25.63 11.98
CA ARG A 78 -10.72 -24.52 12.94
C ARG A 78 -10.49 -23.16 12.27
N ALA A 79 -9.98 -23.11 11.04
CA ALA A 79 -9.77 -21.85 10.32
C ALA A 79 -11.12 -21.23 9.91
N ASP A 80 -12.06 -22.06 9.42
CA ASP A 80 -13.43 -21.64 9.10
C ASP A 80 -14.18 -21.11 10.32
N VAL A 81 -14.00 -21.76 11.48
CA VAL A 81 -14.62 -21.32 12.74
C VAL A 81 -14.02 -20.00 13.23
N ALA A 82 -12.74 -19.73 12.95
CA ALA A 82 -12.08 -18.47 13.33
C ALA A 82 -12.47 -17.30 12.41
N LEU A 83 -12.63 -17.55 11.10
CA LEU A 83 -13.14 -16.60 10.13
C LEU A 83 -14.62 -16.29 10.39
N GLN A 84 -15.45 -17.31 10.60
CA GLN A 84 -16.88 -17.15 10.90
C GLN A 84 -17.11 -16.45 12.25
N ARG A 85 -16.29 -16.73 13.27
CA ARG A 85 -16.34 -16.00 14.55
C ARG A 85 -15.91 -14.54 14.39
N MET A 86 -14.94 -14.24 13.52
CA MET A 86 -14.56 -12.87 13.21
C MET A 86 -15.72 -12.12 12.56
N GLN A 87 -16.33 -12.70 11.53
CA GLN A 87 -17.46 -12.13 10.83
C GLN A 87 -18.63 -11.87 11.79
N GLN A 88 -18.93 -12.82 12.67
CA GLN A 88 -19.96 -12.64 13.72
C GLN A 88 -19.59 -11.58 14.75
N GLN A 89 -18.31 -11.42 15.11
CA GLN A 89 -17.86 -10.37 16.03
C GLN A 89 -17.94 -8.98 15.38
N VAL A 90 -17.57 -8.87 14.10
CA VAL A 90 -17.72 -7.63 13.32
C VAL A 90 -19.21 -7.28 13.20
N GLN A 91 -20.07 -8.22 12.82
CA GLN A 91 -21.53 -8.00 12.74
C GLN A 91 -22.14 -7.63 14.10
N LYS A 92 -21.74 -8.28 15.19
CA LYS A 92 -22.23 -7.93 16.54
C LYS A 92 -21.72 -6.58 17.02
N ALA A 93 -20.46 -6.26 16.79
CA ALA A 93 -19.90 -4.94 17.13
C ALA A 93 -20.57 -3.83 16.32
N VAL A 94 -20.86 -4.10 15.03
CA VAL A 94 -21.60 -3.21 14.13
C VAL A 94 -23.05 -3.03 14.61
N ALA A 95 -23.74 -4.09 15.01
CA ALA A 95 -25.10 -4.01 15.54
C ALA A 95 -25.17 -3.26 16.88
N VAL A 96 -24.23 -3.54 17.80
CA VAL A 96 -24.14 -2.86 19.11
C VAL A 96 -23.78 -1.38 18.97
N ALA A 97 -22.98 -1.02 17.96
CA ALA A 97 -22.68 0.37 17.63
C ALA A 97 -23.88 1.08 16.97
N LYS A 98 -24.65 0.37 16.13
CA LYS A 98 -25.91 0.86 15.52
C LYS A 98 -27.00 1.12 16.58
N GLU A 99 -27.01 0.35 17.66
CA GLU A 99 -27.94 0.51 18.79
C GLU A 99 -27.47 1.50 19.87
N ARG A 100 -26.23 1.99 19.84
CA ARG A 100 -25.80 3.04 20.76
C ARG A 100 -26.32 4.41 20.30
N PRO A 101 -27.21 5.08 21.06
CA PRO A 101 -27.51 6.48 20.81
C PRO A 101 -26.23 7.31 21.01
N LYS A 102 -25.92 8.19 20.06
CA LYS A 102 -24.80 9.14 20.15
C LYS A 102 -24.98 9.99 21.42
N LEU A 103 -24.01 9.92 22.32
CA LEU A 103 -24.11 10.52 23.65
C LEU A 103 -23.79 12.01 23.58
N THR A 104 -24.78 12.80 23.16
CA THR A 104 -24.86 14.23 23.45
C THR A 104 -26.00 14.46 24.43
N GLN A 105 -25.63 14.98 25.60
CA GLN A 105 -26.48 15.52 26.66
C GLN A 105 -27.37 14.51 27.40
N TYR A 106 -27.02 14.22 28.66
CA TYR A 106 -27.90 14.48 29.81
C TYR A 106 -27.08 14.43 31.10
N ALA A 107 -26.91 15.59 31.72
CA ALA A 107 -26.63 15.70 33.14
C ALA A 107 -27.88 15.26 33.91
N LYS A 108 -27.73 14.35 34.87
CA LYS A 108 -28.61 14.27 36.03
C LYS A 108 -27.77 14.01 37.28
N GLU A 109 -27.84 15.00 38.16
CA GLU A 109 -27.59 14.95 39.60
C GLU A 109 -27.97 13.61 40.24
N GLY A 110 -27.18 13.18 41.25
CA GLY A 110 -27.73 12.36 42.33
C GLY A 110 -26.99 11.10 42.76
N ALA A 111 -25.65 11.05 42.76
CA ALA A 111 -24.92 10.01 43.48
C ALA A 111 -23.73 10.58 44.27
N LEU A 112 -23.98 10.81 45.55
CA LEU A 112 -22.98 11.13 46.57
C LEU A 112 -21.98 9.99 46.75
N GLY A 113 -20.69 10.28 46.59
CA GLY A 113 -19.59 9.37 46.91
C GLY A 113 -18.23 10.02 46.67
N LYS A 114 -17.74 10.78 47.67
CA LYS A 114 -16.34 11.25 47.81
C LYS A 114 -15.42 10.02 48.01
N ILE A 115 -14.14 9.92 47.66
CA ILE A 115 -13.07 10.75 47.07
C ILE A 115 -11.89 9.79 46.80
N SER A 116 -11.12 10.02 45.73
CA SER A 116 -9.66 9.92 45.71
C SER A 116 -9.14 10.82 44.58
N VAL A 117 -8.85 12.07 44.94
CA VAL A 117 -8.26 13.09 44.05
C VAL A 117 -6.75 12.86 43.99
N GLY A 118 -6.30 12.05 43.02
CA GLY A 118 -4.91 12.00 42.58
C GLY A 118 -4.71 13.02 41.46
N GLY A 119 -3.79 13.97 41.64
CA GLY A 119 -3.64 15.18 40.82
C GLY A 119 -3.37 14.94 39.34
N GLY A 120 -4.41 15.08 38.52
CA GLY A 120 -4.36 15.22 37.07
C GLY A 120 -4.25 16.68 36.62
N LYS A 121 -3.23 17.41 37.09
CA LYS A 121 -2.88 18.73 36.52
C LYS A 121 -1.93 18.52 35.34
N ASN A 122 -2.51 17.96 34.29
CA ASN A 122 -2.28 18.18 32.88
C ASN A 122 -2.95 17.00 32.17
N PRO A 123 -4.01 17.22 31.36
CA PRO A 123 -4.49 16.15 30.50
C PRO A 123 -3.31 15.67 29.64
N ARG A 124 -3.17 14.36 29.44
CA ARG A 124 -2.15 13.81 28.53
C ARG A 124 -2.23 14.61 27.23
N GLN A 125 -1.16 15.33 26.89
CA GLN A 125 -1.11 16.08 25.65
C GLN A 125 -1.26 15.06 24.52
N GLN A 126 -2.22 15.30 23.63
CA GLN A 126 -2.33 14.55 22.39
C GLN A 126 -0.98 14.72 21.67
N LEU A 127 -0.30 13.60 21.41
CA LEU A 127 0.99 13.61 20.72
C LEU A 127 0.79 14.25 19.35
N VAL A 128 1.35 15.45 19.17
CA VAL A 128 1.42 16.10 17.87
C VAL A 128 2.42 15.29 17.06
N ILE A 129 1.97 14.67 15.97
CA ILE A 129 2.83 13.92 15.07
C ILE A 129 3.67 14.94 14.30
N VAL A 130 4.89 15.15 14.76
CA VAL A 130 5.90 16.00 14.11
C VAL A 130 6.86 15.05 13.38
N SER A 131 7.34 15.45 12.19
CA SER A 131 8.37 14.65 11.50
C SER A 131 9.64 14.58 12.34
N LYS A 132 10.45 13.51 12.24
CA LYS A 132 11.77 13.47 12.91
C LYS A 132 12.63 14.67 12.47
N ALA A 133 12.44 15.12 11.22
CA ALA A 133 13.00 16.38 10.72
C ALA A 133 12.56 17.63 11.50
N ALA A 134 11.26 17.79 11.76
CA ALA A 134 10.75 18.95 12.49
C ALA A 134 10.97 18.84 14.02
N GLU A 135 11.05 17.63 14.59
CA GLU A 135 11.43 17.40 15.99
C GLU A 135 12.91 17.78 16.23
N ARG A 136 13.80 17.45 15.29
CA ARG A 136 15.21 17.85 15.34
C ARG A 136 15.41 19.34 15.15
N GLU A 137 14.67 19.98 14.24
CA GLU A 137 14.67 21.45 14.10
C GLU A 137 14.19 22.17 15.38
N GLN A 138 13.23 21.61 16.11
CA GLN A 138 12.74 22.18 17.37
C GLN A 138 13.68 21.96 18.57
N SER A 139 14.58 20.98 18.50
CA SER A 139 15.55 20.68 19.57
C SER A 139 16.91 21.39 19.42
N GLN A 140 17.04 22.26 18.42
CA GLN A 140 18.28 22.99 18.09
C GLN A 140 18.69 24.15 19.02
N ASP A 141 18.06 24.33 20.19
CA ASP A 141 18.64 25.20 21.23
C ASP A 141 19.86 24.57 21.94
N GLN A 142 20.31 23.38 21.53
CA GLN A 142 21.59 22.80 21.94
C GLN A 142 22.51 22.62 20.73
N LYS A 143 23.62 23.37 20.73
CA LYS A 143 24.72 23.31 19.75
C LYS A 143 25.16 21.87 19.48
N VAL A 144 24.88 21.36 18.28
CA VAL A 144 25.50 20.15 17.75
C VAL A 144 26.77 20.56 16.99
N GLU A 145 27.90 19.92 17.32
CA GLU A 145 29.17 20.09 16.64
C GLU A 145 29.03 19.75 15.14
N ARG A 146 29.45 20.68 14.26
CA ARG A 146 29.46 20.47 12.80
C ARG A 146 30.28 19.22 12.47
N LYS A 147 29.66 18.24 11.81
CA LYS A 147 30.39 17.12 11.21
C LYS A 147 31.34 17.67 10.15
N GLU A 148 32.65 17.46 10.32
CA GLU A 148 33.65 17.84 9.32
C GLU A 148 33.38 17.10 8.01
N GLY A 149 33.02 17.82 6.93
CA GLY A 149 32.90 17.26 5.58
C GLY A 149 31.55 17.49 4.86
N THR A 150 30.50 17.98 5.52
CA THR A 150 29.24 18.33 4.85
C THR A 150 29.38 19.67 4.12
N LYS A 151 29.24 19.66 2.78
CA LYS A 151 29.13 20.88 1.98
C LYS A 151 27.70 21.40 2.12
N SER A 152 27.57 22.66 2.54
CA SER A 152 26.29 23.36 2.57
C SER A 152 26.02 23.98 1.19
N TYR A 153 24.81 23.80 0.66
CA TYR A 153 24.39 24.36 -0.62
C TYR A 153 23.43 25.53 -0.40
N SER A 154 23.71 26.68 -1.03
CA SER A 154 22.77 27.79 -1.07
C SER A 154 21.65 27.51 -2.07
N LYS A 155 20.49 28.15 -1.89
CA LYS A 155 19.40 28.15 -2.87
C LYS A 155 19.87 28.51 -4.29
N LYS A 156 20.82 29.44 -4.41
CA LYS A 156 21.40 29.82 -5.71
C LYS A 156 22.20 28.68 -6.34
N ASP A 157 22.93 27.93 -5.53
CA ASP A 157 23.74 26.80 -5.98
C ASP A 157 22.84 25.66 -6.45
N ILE A 158 21.77 25.36 -5.72
CA ILE A 158 20.78 24.35 -6.10
C ILE A 158 20.10 24.70 -7.42
N LEU A 159 19.70 25.97 -7.61
CA LEU A 159 19.14 26.41 -8.88
C LEU A 159 20.16 26.31 -10.02
N SER A 160 21.43 26.62 -9.76
CA SER A 160 22.50 26.44 -10.76
C SER A 160 22.72 24.98 -11.13
N ILE A 161 22.69 24.07 -10.14
CA ILE A 161 22.78 22.62 -10.35
C ILE A 161 21.58 22.13 -11.17
N LEU A 162 20.36 22.60 -10.84
CA LEU A 162 19.15 22.27 -11.56
C LEU A 162 19.21 22.72 -13.03
N GLU A 163 19.66 23.95 -13.31
CA GLU A 163 19.84 24.38 -14.70
C GLU A 163 20.89 23.54 -15.43
N ASN A 164 21.98 23.15 -14.75
CA ASN A 164 23.00 22.31 -15.34
C ASN A 164 22.44 20.93 -15.73
N ILE A 165 21.65 20.29 -14.85
CA ILE A 165 20.96 19.03 -15.14
C ILE A 165 20.06 19.17 -16.38
N ILE A 166 19.35 20.30 -16.51
CA ILE A 166 18.48 20.55 -17.66
C ILE A 166 19.29 20.73 -18.94
N CYS A 167 20.38 21.49 -18.90
CA CYS A 167 21.27 21.67 -20.05
C CYS A 167 21.83 20.33 -20.53
N GLU A 168 22.36 19.51 -19.63
CA GLU A 168 22.89 18.19 -19.98
C GLU A 168 21.80 17.24 -20.48
N LEU A 169 20.60 17.27 -19.91
CA LEU A 169 19.47 16.50 -20.41
C LEU A 169 19.10 16.90 -21.85
N MET A 170 19.09 18.20 -22.15
CA MET A 170 18.81 18.71 -23.50
C MET A 170 19.91 18.29 -24.49
N ASN A 171 21.17 18.28 -24.05
CA ASN A 171 22.29 17.79 -24.86
C ASN A 171 22.12 16.31 -25.20
N VAL A 172 21.86 15.47 -24.19
CA VAL A 172 21.61 14.02 -24.36
C VAL A 172 20.39 13.76 -25.26
N GLU A 173 19.30 14.51 -25.10
CA GLU A 173 18.13 14.39 -25.98
C GLU A 173 18.43 14.78 -27.43
N SER A 174 19.26 15.80 -27.64
CA SER A 174 19.70 16.22 -28.97
C SER A 174 20.59 15.17 -29.61
N GLU A 175 21.55 14.64 -28.86
CA GLU A 175 22.44 13.56 -29.31
C GLU A 175 21.65 12.28 -29.65
N SER A 176 20.65 11.93 -28.84
CA SER A 176 19.75 10.77 -29.06
C SER A 176 18.98 10.83 -30.37
N ARG A 177 18.72 12.02 -30.92
CA ARG A 177 18.08 12.17 -32.24
C ARG A 177 19.05 11.85 -33.38
N THR A 178 20.35 11.97 -33.14
CA THR A 178 21.39 11.80 -34.16
C THR A 178 22.11 10.46 -34.07
N LYS A 179 22.26 9.90 -32.87
CA LYS A 179 22.97 8.66 -32.57
C LYS A 179 22.12 7.78 -31.66
N GLN A 180 22.16 6.47 -31.88
CA GLN A 180 21.44 5.49 -31.04
C GLN A 180 22.14 5.29 -29.69
N ASP A 181 23.48 5.23 -29.67
CA ASP A 181 24.26 5.11 -28.43
C ASP A 181 24.67 6.50 -27.95
N VAL A 182 23.99 6.99 -26.92
CA VAL A 182 24.28 8.27 -26.27
C VAL A 182 25.01 8.01 -24.97
N ASP A 183 26.09 8.75 -24.74
CA ASP A 183 26.82 8.70 -23.47
C ASP A 183 26.06 9.50 -22.40
N THR A 184 25.53 8.81 -21.40
CA THR A 184 24.76 9.39 -20.29
C THR A 184 25.60 9.69 -19.05
N SER A 185 26.92 9.47 -19.11
CA SER A 185 27.82 9.64 -17.95
C SER A 185 27.83 11.07 -17.43
N LYS A 186 27.91 12.07 -18.33
CA LYS A 186 27.87 13.50 -17.95
C LYS A 186 26.57 13.90 -17.28
N LEU A 187 25.45 13.38 -17.79
CA LEU A 187 24.14 13.60 -17.20
C LEU A 187 24.08 13.01 -15.79
N TRP A 188 24.57 11.79 -15.60
CA TRP A 188 24.63 11.15 -14.29
C TRP A 188 25.47 11.94 -13.29
N ASP A 189 26.67 12.38 -13.68
CA ASP A 189 27.56 13.17 -12.83
C ASP A 189 26.92 14.51 -12.45
N SER A 190 26.16 15.12 -13.35
CA SER A 190 25.45 16.39 -13.09
C SER A 190 24.38 16.27 -11.99
N LEU A 191 23.81 15.08 -11.78
CA LEU A 191 22.79 14.83 -10.76
C LEU A 191 23.35 14.87 -9.33
N LYS A 192 24.66 14.71 -9.16
CA LYS A 192 25.36 14.80 -7.85
C LYS A 192 24.79 13.87 -6.77
N ILE A 193 24.21 12.74 -7.18
CA ILE A 193 23.52 11.76 -6.32
C ILE A 193 24.48 11.18 -5.26
N LEU A 194 25.74 10.96 -5.62
CA LEU A 194 26.75 10.35 -4.75
C LEU A 194 27.60 11.37 -3.97
N GLU A 195 27.34 12.68 -4.09
CA GLU A 195 28.21 13.69 -3.45
C GLU A 195 28.14 13.66 -1.92
N GLN A 196 26.97 13.34 -1.35
CA GLN A 196 26.76 13.35 0.09
C GLN A 196 25.77 12.27 0.55
N PRO A 197 26.09 11.53 1.62
CA PRO A 197 25.09 10.76 2.34
C PRO A 197 24.18 11.74 3.09
N SER A 198 22.88 11.63 2.86
CA SER A 198 21.88 12.41 3.60
C SER A 198 20.92 11.48 4.30
N SER A 199 20.57 11.84 5.51
CA SER A 199 19.52 11.21 6.30
C SER A 199 18.29 12.11 6.35
N SER A 200 17.13 11.49 6.45
CA SER A 200 15.92 12.11 6.97
C SER A 200 16.21 12.98 8.21
N GLY A 201 15.77 14.24 8.15
CA GLY A 201 15.90 15.22 9.21
C GLY A 201 17.24 15.95 9.33
N ASP A 202 18.10 15.89 8.32
CA ASP A 202 19.23 16.80 8.18
C ASP A 202 18.76 18.22 7.82
N GLU A 203 19.57 19.24 8.13
CA GLU A 203 19.25 20.63 7.76
C GLU A 203 19.11 20.77 6.24
N GLU A 204 18.15 21.60 5.79
CA GLU A 204 17.84 21.76 4.36
C GLU A 204 19.08 22.06 3.50
N ASN A 205 20.09 22.75 4.05
CA ASN A 205 21.31 23.10 3.33
C ASN A 205 22.34 21.96 3.24
N GLU A 206 22.25 20.94 4.10
CA GLU A 206 23.17 19.79 4.16
C GLU A 206 22.59 18.52 3.51
N VAL A 207 21.31 18.57 3.13
CA VAL A 207 20.65 17.50 2.37
C VAL A 207 21.25 17.38 0.96
N ASN A 208 21.23 16.18 0.41
CA ASN A 208 21.78 15.89 -0.92
C ASN A 208 21.20 16.84 -1.98
N PRO A 209 22.04 17.41 -2.88
CA PRO A 209 21.59 18.38 -3.87
C PRO A 209 20.45 17.89 -4.75
N PHE A 210 20.44 16.59 -5.09
CA PHE A 210 19.39 16.00 -5.89
C PHE A 210 18.03 16.03 -5.17
N ILE A 211 18.02 15.69 -3.88
CA ILE A 211 16.80 15.72 -3.05
C ILE A 211 16.30 17.16 -2.89
N GLN A 212 17.21 18.13 -2.69
CA GLN A 212 16.83 19.55 -2.67
C GLN A 212 16.26 20.02 -4.02
N CYS A 213 16.77 19.51 -5.15
CA CYS A 213 16.23 19.84 -6.48
C CYS A 213 14.78 19.35 -6.64
N LEU A 214 14.41 18.20 -6.07
CA LEU A 214 13.05 17.66 -6.16
C LEU A 214 12.00 18.60 -5.56
N ASN A 215 12.38 19.41 -4.58
CA ASN A 215 11.51 20.42 -3.96
C ASN A 215 11.07 21.54 -4.92
N TYR A 216 11.68 21.63 -6.11
CA TYR A 216 11.32 22.59 -7.15
C TYR A 216 10.49 21.96 -8.26
N ASN A 217 9.35 22.59 -8.60
CA ASN A 217 8.48 22.17 -9.70
C ASN A 217 9.19 21.99 -11.04
N LYS A 218 10.28 22.74 -11.29
CA LYS A 218 11.05 22.64 -12.53
C LYS A 218 11.72 21.26 -12.66
N MET A 219 12.23 20.70 -11.57
CA MET A 219 12.80 19.35 -11.53
C MET A 219 11.73 18.29 -11.77
N LEU A 220 10.56 18.41 -11.13
CA LEU A 220 9.46 17.45 -11.29
C LEU A 220 8.97 17.30 -12.73
N LYS A 221 9.01 18.39 -13.51
CA LYS A 221 8.61 18.38 -14.92
C LYS A 221 9.61 17.68 -15.82
N ILE A 222 10.90 17.70 -15.48
CA ILE A 222 11.95 17.02 -16.25
C ILE A 222 12.16 15.58 -15.82
N LEU A 223 11.67 15.19 -14.63
CA LEU A 223 11.84 13.85 -14.08
C LEU A 223 11.44 12.72 -15.05
N PRO A 224 10.28 12.75 -15.75
CA PRO A 224 9.92 11.68 -16.69
C PRO A 224 10.88 11.57 -17.87
N ARG A 225 11.43 12.71 -18.31
CA ARG A 225 12.40 12.78 -19.41
C ARG A 225 13.76 12.26 -18.97
N LEU A 226 14.17 12.61 -17.75
CA LEU A 226 15.41 12.13 -17.13
C LEU A 226 15.42 10.60 -17.06
N PHE A 227 14.36 9.99 -16.52
CA PHE A 227 14.27 8.54 -16.31
C PHE A 227 14.32 7.71 -17.61
N LYS A 228 14.06 8.31 -18.78
CA LYS A 228 14.21 7.64 -20.08
C LYS A 228 15.68 7.30 -20.41
N PHE A 229 16.62 8.07 -19.89
CA PHE A 229 18.06 7.93 -20.18
C PHE A 229 18.83 7.26 -19.03
N LEU A 230 18.12 6.78 -18.01
CA LEU A 230 18.73 6.12 -16.86
C LEU A 230 18.67 4.62 -17.00
N ASN A 231 19.73 3.95 -16.58
CA ASN A 231 19.78 2.50 -16.50
C ASN A 231 19.08 1.99 -15.24
N ARG A 232 18.67 0.72 -15.23
CA ARG A 232 17.99 0.07 -14.08
C ARG A 232 18.71 0.29 -12.73
N GLU A 233 20.03 0.16 -12.71
CA GLU A 233 20.85 0.35 -11.50
C GLU A 233 20.86 1.80 -11.02
N GLN A 234 20.91 2.76 -11.96
CA GLN A 234 20.83 4.19 -11.68
C GLN A 234 19.46 4.57 -11.12
N VAL A 235 18.40 4.01 -11.71
CA VAL A 235 17.02 4.18 -11.24
C VAL A 235 16.86 3.63 -9.82
N LEU A 236 17.36 2.42 -9.55
CA LEU A 236 17.34 1.85 -8.20
C LEU A 236 18.09 2.74 -7.20
N THR A 237 19.27 3.24 -7.56
CA THR A 237 20.06 4.14 -6.70
C THR A 237 19.30 5.43 -6.35
N ILE A 238 18.65 6.05 -7.35
CA ILE A 238 17.83 7.25 -7.13
C ILE A 238 16.64 6.94 -6.23
N VAL A 239 15.90 5.85 -6.51
CA VAL A 239 14.74 5.48 -5.70
C VAL A 239 15.15 5.20 -4.26
N THR A 240 16.25 4.48 -4.04
CA THR A 240 16.82 4.24 -2.70
C THR A 240 17.16 5.54 -1.97
N LEU A 241 17.80 6.49 -2.64
CA LEU A 241 18.12 7.80 -2.05
C LEU A 241 16.85 8.58 -1.67
N ILE A 242 15.81 8.50 -2.50
CA ILE A 242 14.53 9.14 -2.20
C ILE A 242 13.87 8.47 -1.00
N MET A 243 13.84 7.13 -0.92
CA MET A 243 13.25 6.40 0.20
C MET A 243 13.93 6.72 1.54
N SER A 244 15.26 6.89 1.57
CA SER A 244 15.98 7.25 2.79
C SER A 244 15.77 8.72 3.22
N ASN A 245 15.35 9.60 2.30
CA ASN A 245 15.21 11.04 2.52
C ASN A 245 13.77 11.55 2.32
N LEU A 246 12.75 10.69 2.47
CA LEU A 246 11.35 11.05 2.26
C LEU A 246 10.92 12.25 3.12
N GLU A 247 11.29 12.27 4.39
CA GLU A 247 10.94 13.39 5.28
C GLU A 247 11.52 14.75 4.88
N ASN A 248 12.64 14.77 4.14
CA ASN A 248 13.30 16.01 3.71
C ASN A 248 12.59 16.66 2.51
N LEU A 249 11.70 15.93 1.84
CA LEU A 249 10.90 16.49 0.77
C LEU A 249 9.88 17.47 1.35
N LEU A 250 9.81 18.68 0.79
CA LEU A 250 8.85 19.72 1.23
C LEU A 250 7.40 19.23 1.16
N VAL A 251 7.11 18.33 0.21
CA VAL A 251 5.78 17.73 0.07
C VAL A 251 5.43 16.83 1.25
N ILE A 252 6.40 16.20 1.89
CA ILE A 252 6.15 15.35 3.05
C ILE A 252 6.24 16.19 4.32
N LYS A 253 7.29 16.99 4.49
CA LYS A 253 7.48 17.90 5.63
C LYS A 253 6.29 18.83 5.85
N ASN A 254 5.79 19.45 4.77
CA ASN A 254 4.72 20.46 4.84
C ASN A 254 3.39 19.96 4.26
N GLY A 255 3.31 18.72 3.79
CA GLY A 255 2.08 18.14 3.24
C GLY A 255 1.23 17.39 4.25
N SER A 256 1.65 17.32 5.52
CA SER A 256 0.80 16.81 6.59
C SER A 256 -0.20 17.87 7.04
N TYR A 257 -1.47 17.46 7.15
CA TYR A 257 -2.54 18.32 7.65
C TYR A 257 -2.42 18.60 9.16
N THR A 258 -1.65 17.80 9.90
CA THR A 258 -1.48 17.93 11.35
C THR A 258 -0.54 19.06 11.75
N THR A 259 0.29 19.54 10.82
CA THR A 259 1.30 20.58 11.07
C THR A 259 0.68 21.98 11.16
N TYR A 260 -0.51 22.20 10.58
CA TYR A 260 -1.12 23.53 10.50
C TYR A 260 -2.21 23.72 11.57
N PRO A 261 -2.24 24.88 12.26
CA PRO A 261 -3.26 25.18 13.27
C PRO A 261 -4.67 25.20 12.67
N ASP A 262 -4.80 25.66 11.42
CA ASP A 262 -6.07 25.74 10.69
C ASP A 262 -6.46 24.42 10.00
N LYS A 263 -5.62 23.37 10.10
CA LYS A 263 -5.81 22.05 9.49
C LYS A 263 -6.06 22.07 7.97
N LYS A 264 -5.70 23.17 7.29
CA LYS A 264 -5.78 23.36 5.84
C LYS A 264 -4.39 23.54 5.24
N LEU A 265 -4.15 22.86 4.12
CA LEU A 265 -2.89 22.97 3.39
C LEU A 265 -2.81 24.30 2.63
N PRO A 266 -1.65 24.99 2.65
CA PRO A 266 -1.42 26.15 1.80
C PRO A 266 -1.54 25.81 0.30
N GLU A 267 -2.14 26.70 -0.50
CA GLU A 267 -2.39 26.49 -1.93
C GLU A 267 -1.10 26.17 -2.72
N LYS A 268 0.03 26.75 -2.32
CA LYS A 268 1.35 26.46 -2.93
C LYS A 268 1.76 25.00 -2.77
N ILE A 269 1.46 24.40 -1.62
CA ILE A 269 1.80 23.00 -1.31
C ILE A 269 0.82 22.06 -1.98
N VAL A 270 -0.48 22.41 -2.04
CA VAL A 270 -1.47 21.63 -2.79
C VAL A 270 -1.04 21.50 -4.26
N LYS A 271 -0.65 22.60 -4.92
CA LYS A 271 -0.12 22.57 -6.30
C LYS A 271 1.16 21.74 -6.43
N LEU A 272 2.01 21.72 -5.40
CA LEU A 272 3.22 20.90 -5.39
C LEU A 272 2.88 19.41 -5.24
N VAL A 273 1.96 19.06 -4.35
CA VAL A 273 1.42 17.70 -4.17
C VAL A 273 0.82 17.20 -5.49
N ASP A 274 0.04 18.02 -6.18
CA ASP A 274 -0.56 17.66 -7.47
C ASP A 274 0.51 17.42 -8.54
N SER A 275 1.53 18.27 -8.62
CA SER A 275 2.68 18.06 -9.51
C SER A 275 3.39 16.74 -9.22
N TYR A 276 3.68 16.44 -7.95
CA TYR A 276 4.30 15.17 -7.53
C TYR A 276 3.42 13.97 -7.85
N SER A 277 2.12 14.07 -7.61
CA SER A 277 1.17 12.99 -7.91
C SER A 277 1.10 12.70 -9.42
N LEU A 278 1.19 13.74 -10.27
CA LEU A 278 1.12 13.57 -11.72
C LEU A 278 2.42 13.07 -12.33
N THR A 279 3.58 13.41 -11.77
CA THR A 279 4.91 13.04 -12.30
C THR A 279 5.58 11.94 -11.50
N PHE A 280 5.94 12.21 -10.25
CA PHE A 280 6.74 11.31 -9.40
C PHE A 280 6.04 9.99 -9.13
N SER A 281 4.76 9.98 -8.73
CA SER A 281 4.04 8.73 -8.45
C SER A 281 3.99 7.80 -9.67
N LYS A 282 3.83 8.35 -10.88
CA LYS A 282 3.83 7.55 -12.12
C LYS A 282 5.21 6.98 -12.43
N ILE A 283 6.26 7.78 -12.25
CA ILE A 283 7.64 7.34 -12.47
C ILE A 283 8.00 6.25 -11.48
N LEU A 284 7.65 6.42 -10.20
CA LEU A 284 7.89 5.42 -9.18
C LEU A 284 7.14 4.12 -9.50
N MET A 285 5.87 4.19 -9.89
CA MET A 285 5.10 3.02 -10.29
C MET A 285 5.79 2.25 -11.43
N ASN A 286 6.24 2.96 -12.48
CA ASN A 286 6.97 2.33 -13.59
C ASN A 286 8.31 1.73 -13.14
N ALA A 287 9.07 2.43 -12.30
CA ALA A 287 10.36 1.94 -11.81
C ALA A 287 10.20 0.68 -10.94
N VAL A 288 9.20 0.67 -10.06
CA VAL A 288 8.92 -0.45 -9.14
C VAL A 288 8.46 -1.71 -9.89
N LEU A 289 7.87 -1.58 -11.07
CA LEU A 289 7.53 -2.73 -11.92
C LEU A 289 8.77 -3.50 -12.39
N GLU A 290 9.91 -2.82 -12.61
CA GLU A 290 11.15 -3.44 -13.08
C GLU A 290 12.01 -4.04 -11.96
N PHE A 291 11.70 -3.72 -10.70
CA PHE A 291 12.48 -4.18 -9.56
C PHE A 291 12.17 -5.63 -9.17
N LYS A 292 13.21 -6.29 -8.66
CA LYS A 292 13.11 -7.65 -8.11
C LYS A 292 12.50 -7.60 -6.71
N PHE A 293 11.98 -8.74 -6.25
CA PHE A 293 11.34 -8.87 -4.94
C PHE A 293 12.24 -8.40 -3.78
N ASN A 294 13.50 -8.84 -3.75
CA ASN A 294 14.45 -8.48 -2.69
C ASN A 294 14.81 -6.98 -2.71
N GLU A 295 14.78 -6.34 -3.89
CA GLU A 295 14.98 -4.90 -4.02
C GLU A 295 13.79 -4.13 -3.42
N ILE A 296 12.55 -4.61 -3.63
CA ILE A 296 11.34 -4.02 -3.04
C ILE A 296 11.34 -4.15 -1.51
N ILE A 297 11.71 -5.32 -0.98
CA ILE A 297 11.86 -5.53 0.47
C ILE A 297 12.92 -4.55 1.01
N GLY A 298 14.09 -4.47 0.37
CA GLY A 298 15.15 -3.54 0.77
C GLY A 298 14.69 -2.07 0.77
N LEU A 299 13.94 -1.64 -0.25
CA LEU A 299 13.38 -0.29 -0.31
C LEU A 299 12.40 0.00 0.83
N LEU A 300 11.56 -0.99 1.19
CA LEU A 300 10.63 -0.85 2.32
C LEU A 300 11.36 -0.80 3.66
N VAL A 301 12.36 -1.64 3.88
CA VAL A 301 13.19 -1.62 5.10
C VAL A 301 13.87 -0.26 5.25
N ILE A 302 14.50 0.26 4.20
CA ILE A 302 15.15 1.59 4.21
C ILE A 302 14.13 2.69 4.54
N LEU A 303 12.91 2.61 3.99
CA LEU A 303 11.86 3.56 4.29
C LEU A 303 11.49 3.53 5.78
N ILE A 304 11.33 2.34 6.36
CA ILE A 304 10.94 2.13 7.76
C ILE A 304 12.04 2.59 8.73
N GLU A 305 13.29 2.21 8.48
CA GLU A 305 14.42 2.53 9.38
C GLU A 305 14.72 4.03 9.40
N HIS A 306 14.75 4.66 8.23
CA HIS A 306 15.16 6.06 8.12
C HIS A 306 14.01 7.04 8.39
N ASN A 307 12.75 6.70 8.15
CA ASN A 307 11.65 7.67 8.30
C ASN A 307 10.72 7.34 9.47
N ASN A 308 9.96 8.33 9.91
CA ASN A 308 8.80 8.15 10.75
C ASN A 308 7.61 7.80 9.86
N VAL A 309 7.39 6.50 9.68
CA VAL A 309 6.30 5.95 8.85
C VAL A 309 4.93 6.52 9.26
N SER A 310 4.72 6.76 10.55
CA SER A 310 3.47 7.37 11.04
C SER A 310 3.29 8.80 10.57
N PHE A 311 4.36 9.58 10.40
CA PHE A 311 4.27 10.91 9.81
C PHE A 311 4.08 10.82 8.30
N VAL A 312 4.87 10.00 7.62
CA VAL A 312 4.81 9.81 6.16
C VAL A 312 3.41 9.40 5.70
N SER A 313 2.74 8.51 6.46
CA SER A 313 1.37 8.04 6.20
C SER A 313 0.28 9.10 6.38
N THR A 314 0.56 10.25 7.00
CA THR A 314 -0.39 11.39 7.04
C THR A 314 -0.41 12.20 5.74
N THR A 315 0.49 11.91 4.80
CA THR A 315 0.66 12.65 3.54
C THR A 315 0.15 11.83 2.36
N LYS A 316 -0.48 12.49 1.38
CA LYS A 316 -1.01 11.83 0.17
C LYS A 316 0.09 11.10 -0.62
N ILE A 317 1.25 11.75 -0.77
CA ILE A 317 2.39 11.16 -1.51
C ILE A 317 3.00 10.00 -0.73
N GLY A 318 3.18 10.13 0.58
CA GLY A 318 3.69 9.03 1.41
C GLY A 318 2.81 7.78 1.35
N LEU A 319 1.49 7.95 1.47
CA LEU A 319 0.52 6.86 1.29
C LEU A 319 0.59 6.24 -0.11
N SER A 320 0.68 7.06 -1.16
CA SER A 320 0.80 6.57 -2.53
C SER A 320 2.08 5.74 -2.74
N ILE A 321 3.20 6.17 -2.15
CA ILE A 321 4.48 5.44 -2.21
C ILE A 321 4.37 4.09 -1.50
N LEU A 322 3.87 4.07 -0.26
CA LEU A 322 3.67 2.84 0.51
C LEU A 322 2.73 1.88 -0.23
N THR A 323 1.60 2.38 -0.75
CA THR A 323 0.65 1.58 -1.53
C THR A 323 1.30 0.98 -2.76
N THR A 324 2.14 1.74 -3.48
CA THR A 324 2.82 1.26 -4.69
C THR A 324 3.81 0.14 -4.36
N LEU A 325 4.63 0.30 -3.32
CA LEU A 325 5.59 -0.73 -2.91
C LEU A 325 4.89 -2.00 -2.40
N LEU A 326 3.87 -1.85 -1.54
CA LEU A 326 3.10 -2.96 -1.01
C LEU A 326 2.35 -3.71 -2.13
N SER A 327 1.66 -2.99 -3.01
CA SER A 327 0.91 -3.61 -4.12
C SER A 327 1.83 -4.39 -5.06
N ARG A 328 3.03 -3.88 -5.33
CA ARG A 328 4.01 -4.62 -6.14
C ARG A 328 4.50 -5.88 -5.45
N ALA A 329 4.83 -5.80 -4.16
CA ALA A 329 5.25 -6.96 -3.39
C ALA A 329 4.16 -8.06 -3.40
N GLU A 330 2.91 -7.68 -3.14
CA GLU A 330 1.77 -8.61 -3.16
C GLU A 330 1.50 -9.19 -4.56
N LEU A 331 1.66 -8.41 -5.63
CA LEU A 331 1.55 -8.93 -6.99
C LEU A 331 2.59 -10.02 -7.27
N ILE A 332 3.85 -9.81 -6.87
CA ILE A 332 4.90 -10.81 -7.07
C ILE A 332 4.63 -12.05 -6.20
N ILE A 333 4.09 -11.87 -4.99
CA ILE A 333 3.69 -12.98 -4.11
C ILE A 333 2.57 -13.80 -4.76
N GLY A 334 1.58 -13.14 -5.35
CA GLY A 334 0.47 -13.77 -6.07
C GLY A 334 0.89 -14.57 -7.31
N GLU A 335 2.01 -14.23 -7.94
CA GLU A 335 2.58 -14.99 -9.06
C GLU A 335 3.15 -16.36 -8.64
N GLY A 336 3.40 -16.58 -7.33
CA GLY A 336 3.73 -17.90 -6.77
C GLY A 336 5.15 -18.39 -7.03
N THR A 337 6.04 -17.56 -7.56
CA THR A 337 7.43 -17.94 -7.93
C THR A 337 8.46 -17.69 -6.82
N ILE A 338 8.03 -17.35 -5.60
CA ILE A 338 8.89 -16.85 -4.52
C ILE A 338 9.39 -17.99 -3.62
N SER A 339 10.64 -17.87 -3.15
CA SER A 339 11.22 -18.81 -2.19
C SER A 339 10.62 -18.66 -0.78
N ALA A 340 10.67 -19.73 0.03
CA ALA A 340 10.18 -19.67 1.41
C ALA A 340 10.98 -18.71 2.30
N THR A 341 12.26 -18.46 1.98
CA THR A 341 13.11 -17.50 2.72
C THR A 341 12.66 -16.08 2.44
N ASP A 342 12.45 -15.70 1.18
CA ASP A 342 12.05 -14.33 0.84
C ASP A 342 10.63 -14.02 1.37
N LEU A 343 9.74 -15.03 1.41
CA LEU A 343 8.40 -14.88 2.00
C LEU A 343 8.47 -14.62 3.53
N SER A 344 9.43 -15.25 4.22
CA SER A 344 9.68 -14.98 5.63
C SER A 344 10.23 -13.58 5.86
N GLU A 345 11.16 -13.12 5.01
CA GLU A 345 11.71 -11.76 5.07
C GLU A 345 10.62 -10.71 4.82
N TRP A 346 9.77 -10.94 3.82
CA TRP A 346 8.59 -10.13 3.55
C TRP A 346 7.67 -10.06 4.77
N SER A 347 7.33 -11.21 5.35
CA SER A 347 6.44 -11.26 6.52
C SER A 347 6.99 -10.46 7.70
N SER A 348 8.30 -10.52 7.93
CA SER A 348 8.98 -9.73 8.98
C SER A 348 8.93 -8.23 8.68
N CYS A 349 9.24 -7.84 7.44
CA CYS A 349 9.19 -6.44 7.00
C CYS A 349 7.77 -5.87 7.08
N TYR A 350 6.77 -6.66 6.67
CA TYR A 350 5.36 -6.30 6.79
C TYR A 350 4.94 -6.14 8.26
N ASP A 351 5.32 -7.07 9.13
CA ASP A 351 4.99 -7.02 10.56
C ASP A 351 5.64 -5.78 11.23
N GLU A 352 6.85 -5.39 10.84
CA GLU A 352 7.53 -4.16 11.30
C GLU A 352 6.81 -2.90 10.79
N LEU A 353 6.47 -2.85 9.51
CA LEU A 353 5.68 -1.77 8.93
C LEU A 353 4.34 -1.61 9.66
N PHE A 354 3.64 -2.73 9.89
CA PHE A 354 2.36 -2.73 10.57
C PHE A 354 2.48 -2.24 12.01
N THR A 355 3.49 -2.70 12.74
CA THR A 355 3.78 -2.25 14.12
C THR A 355 4.05 -0.74 14.18
N SER A 356 4.70 -0.18 13.14
CA SER A 356 4.95 1.26 13.07
C SER A 356 3.68 2.11 12.87
N LEU A 357 2.63 1.50 12.30
CA LEU A 357 1.34 2.11 11.99
C LEU A 357 0.24 1.78 13.00
N GLU A 358 0.38 0.69 13.75
CA GLU A 358 -0.57 0.25 14.77
C GLU A 358 -0.87 1.38 15.77
N SER A 359 -2.14 1.53 16.16
CA SER A 359 -2.71 2.61 16.98
C SER A 359 -2.74 4.00 16.32
N ARG A 360 -2.30 4.11 15.05
CA ARG A 360 -2.19 5.39 14.33
C ARG A 360 -2.80 5.33 12.93
N ILE A 361 -3.51 4.26 12.58
CA ILE A 361 -4.12 4.11 11.26
C ILE A 361 -5.18 5.19 11.06
N GLN A 362 -5.91 5.58 12.11
CA GLN A 362 -6.87 6.68 12.02
C GLN A 362 -6.23 8.01 11.57
N ALA A 363 -4.93 8.23 11.84
CA ALA A 363 -4.23 9.47 11.49
C ALA A 363 -3.99 9.63 9.97
N ILE A 364 -4.20 8.59 9.16
CA ILE A 364 -4.13 8.68 7.69
C ILE A 364 -5.29 9.50 7.11
N PHE A 365 -6.41 9.61 7.84
CA PHE A 365 -7.58 10.37 7.43
C PHE A 365 -7.36 11.86 7.77
N PRO A 366 -7.38 12.75 6.77
CA PRO A 366 -7.30 14.18 7.02
C PRO A 366 -8.46 14.67 7.90
N PRO A 367 -8.27 15.68 8.75
CA PRO A 367 -9.33 16.19 9.63
C PRO A 367 -10.55 16.74 8.88
N ASN A 368 -10.40 17.17 7.62
CA ASN A 368 -11.48 17.57 6.73
C ASN A 368 -11.79 16.49 5.68
N PHE A 369 -11.71 15.20 6.06
CA PHE A 369 -11.98 14.10 5.14
C PHE A 369 -13.33 14.20 4.43
N GLU A 370 -14.35 14.74 5.12
CA GLU A 370 -15.68 14.93 4.54
C GLU A 370 -15.71 15.94 3.37
N GLU A 371 -14.86 16.97 3.40
CA GLU A 371 -14.73 17.95 2.33
C GLU A 371 -13.81 17.47 1.20
N LEU A 372 -12.84 16.61 1.54
CA LEU A 372 -11.83 16.11 0.60
C LEU A 372 -12.34 14.92 -0.23
N ASP A 373 -13.14 14.05 0.37
CA ASP A 373 -13.80 12.91 -0.29
C ASP A 373 -15.30 13.18 -0.41
N ASP A 374 -15.68 14.17 -1.22
CA ASP A 374 -17.08 14.50 -1.48
C ASP A 374 -17.78 13.48 -2.41
N GLY A 375 -17.12 12.38 -2.76
CA GLY A 375 -17.59 11.39 -3.74
C GLY A 375 -17.39 11.81 -5.20
N SER A 376 -16.81 12.99 -5.48
CA SER A 376 -16.50 13.38 -6.86
C SER A 376 -15.42 12.50 -7.50
N SER A 377 -14.49 12.02 -6.69
CA SER A 377 -13.35 11.23 -7.13
C SER A 377 -13.66 9.74 -7.17
N ARG A 378 -13.36 9.10 -8.31
CA ARG A 378 -13.55 7.65 -8.51
C ARG A 378 -12.57 6.78 -7.74
N GLU A 379 -11.45 7.36 -7.33
CA GLU A 379 -10.36 6.66 -6.66
C GLU A 379 -9.93 7.46 -5.44
N ASN A 380 -10.06 6.83 -4.28
CA ASN A 380 -9.58 7.39 -3.02
C ASN A 380 -8.32 6.65 -2.58
N TYR A 381 -7.20 7.38 -2.57
CA TYR A 381 -5.87 6.86 -2.20
C TYR A 381 -5.82 6.26 -0.79
N ILE A 382 -6.67 6.72 0.14
CA ILE A 382 -6.73 6.21 1.51
C ILE A 382 -7.33 4.81 1.53
N TRP A 383 -8.47 4.63 0.86
CA TRP A 383 -9.11 3.32 0.76
C TRP A 383 -8.26 2.35 -0.07
N GLN A 384 -7.53 2.85 -1.10
CA GLN A 384 -6.59 2.02 -1.86
C GLN A 384 -5.47 1.51 -0.96
N PHE A 385 -4.85 2.39 -0.17
CA PHE A 385 -3.83 2.02 0.80
C PHE A 385 -4.36 0.98 1.81
N LEU A 386 -5.54 1.21 2.40
CA LEU A 386 -6.13 0.29 3.36
C LEU A 386 -6.45 -1.08 2.75
N ALA A 387 -6.91 -1.11 1.49
CA ALA A 387 -7.16 -2.34 0.75
C ALA A 387 -5.86 -3.13 0.56
N THR A 388 -4.79 -2.48 0.09
CA THR A 388 -3.49 -3.10 -0.10
C THR A 388 -2.84 -3.56 1.21
N LEU A 389 -2.95 -2.75 2.27
CA LEU A 389 -2.46 -3.12 3.60
C LEU A 389 -3.21 -4.35 4.11
N SER A 390 -4.54 -4.39 3.96
CA SER A 390 -5.34 -5.54 4.42
C SER A 390 -5.09 -6.81 3.62
N LEU A 391 -4.71 -6.68 2.35
CA LEU A 391 -4.39 -7.81 1.46
C LEU A 391 -3.11 -8.52 1.90
N GLY A 392 -2.05 -7.77 2.21
CA GLY A 392 -0.78 -8.35 2.68
C GLY A 392 -0.80 -8.80 4.15
N GLY A 393 -1.83 -8.39 4.90
CA GLY A 393 -1.97 -8.70 6.31
C GLY A 393 -2.57 -10.07 6.62
N LYS A 394 -2.12 -10.68 7.73
CA LYS A 394 -2.80 -11.82 8.38
C LYS A 394 -4.16 -11.38 8.95
N LEU A 395 -5.01 -12.35 9.27
CA LEU A 395 -6.34 -12.11 9.89
C LEU A 395 -6.27 -11.25 11.17
N SER A 396 -5.19 -11.35 11.94
CA SER A 396 -4.94 -10.51 13.12
C SER A 396 -4.80 -9.04 12.74
N HIS A 397 -4.03 -8.73 11.70
CA HIS A 397 -3.81 -7.37 11.22
C HIS A 397 -5.12 -6.77 10.70
N GLN A 398 -5.86 -7.53 9.90
CA GLN A 398 -7.16 -7.10 9.37
C GLN A 398 -8.14 -6.71 10.48
N ARG A 399 -8.19 -7.46 11.58
CA ARG A 399 -9.05 -7.12 12.74
C ARG A 399 -8.68 -5.78 13.38
N ILE A 400 -7.38 -5.53 13.55
CA ILE A 400 -6.87 -4.28 14.13
C ILE A 400 -7.22 -3.10 13.21
N ILE A 401 -6.96 -3.24 11.90
CA ILE A 401 -7.30 -2.22 10.90
C ILE A 401 -8.79 -1.88 10.99
N VAL A 402 -9.68 -2.88 10.94
CA VAL A 402 -11.14 -2.68 10.98
C VAL A 402 -11.60 -2.00 12.27
N ASP A 403 -10.98 -2.31 13.42
CA ASP A 403 -11.35 -1.68 14.69
C ASP A 403 -10.95 -0.19 14.69
N GLU A 404 -9.77 0.15 14.15
CA GLU A 404 -9.29 1.53 14.07
C GLU A 404 -10.04 2.39 13.04
N VAL A 405 -10.42 1.83 11.88
CA VAL A 405 -11.11 2.60 10.81
C VAL A 405 -12.64 2.51 10.88
N ARG A 406 -13.20 1.86 11.90
CA ARG A 406 -14.64 1.61 12.05
C ARG A 406 -15.48 2.88 11.90
N ASP A 407 -15.09 3.94 12.60
CA ASP A 407 -15.86 5.19 12.63
C ASP A 407 -15.89 5.85 11.25
N GLU A 408 -14.80 5.76 10.48
CA GLU A 408 -14.71 6.28 9.12
C GLU A 408 -15.55 5.46 8.13
N ILE A 409 -15.59 4.13 8.27
CA ILE A 409 -16.48 3.26 7.48
C ILE A 409 -17.93 3.71 7.65
N PHE A 410 -18.39 3.86 8.91
CA PHE A 410 -19.74 4.34 9.18
C PHE A 410 -19.96 5.80 8.76
N GLY A 411 -18.91 6.64 8.83
CA GLY A 411 -18.92 7.99 8.32
C GLY A 411 -19.26 8.03 6.83
N VAL A 412 -18.55 7.23 6.01
CA VAL A 412 -18.82 7.10 4.57
C VAL A 412 -20.21 6.54 4.28
N MET A 413 -20.64 5.47 4.97
CA MET A 413 -21.97 4.90 4.79
C MET A 413 -23.09 5.90 5.12
N ASN A 414 -22.95 6.67 6.21
CA ASN A 414 -23.91 7.71 6.57
C ASN A 414 -23.95 8.83 5.53
N ARG A 415 -22.82 9.20 4.92
CA ARG A 415 -22.77 10.18 3.84
C ARG A 415 -23.43 9.67 2.56
N ALA A 416 -23.15 8.42 2.18
CA ALA A 416 -23.81 7.78 1.05
C ALA A 416 -25.34 7.69 1.25
N LYS A 417 -25.79 7.44 2.48
CA LYS A 417 -27.22 7.37 2.84
C LYS A 417 -27.92 8.74 2.84
N LYS A 418 -27.20 9.84 3.12
CA LYS A 418 -27.75 11.21 3.05
C LYS A 418 -28.05 11.67 1.63
N ILE A 419 -27.46 11.02 0.61
CA ILE A 419 -27.73 11.33 -0.79
C ILE A 419 -28.98 10.57 -1.21
N ASP A 420 -30.06 11.31 -1.41
CA ASP A 420 -31.34 10.77 -1.86
C ASP A 420 -31.26 10.22 -3.29
N ASN A 421 -31.92 9.09 -3.51
CA ASN A 421 -31.96 8.42 -4.82
C ASN A 421 -32.70 9.22 -5.91
N SER A 422 -33.42 10.28 -5.53
CA SER A 422 -34.10 11.20 -6.44
C SER A 422 -33.19 12.27 -7.03
N ASP A 423 -32.00 12.50 -6.43
CA ASP A 423 -31.05 13.50 -6.91
C ASP A 423 -30.08 12.86 -7.93
N TYR A 424 -30.55 12.76 -9.17
CA TYR A 424 -29.78 12.21 -10.30
C TYR A 424 -28.43 12.90 -10.50
N ASN A 425 -28.27 14.16 -10.08
CA ASN A 425 -27.01 14.88 -10.21
C ASN A 425 -25.97 14.42 -9.19
N ASN A 426 -26.37 13.94 -8.02
CA ASN A 426 -25.45 13.50 -6.95
C ASN A 426 -25.38 11.98 -6.78
N LEU A 427 -26.16 11.21 -7.55
CA LEU A 427 -26.16 9.75 -7.52
C LEU A 427 -24.77 9.16 -7.83
N TYR A 428 -24.02 9.77 -8.75
CA TYR A 428 -22.66 9.31 -9.06
C TYR A 428 -21.70 9.45 -7.86
N LYS A 429 -21.89 10.49 -7.02
CA LYS A 429 -21.09 10.70 -5.80
C LYS A 429 -21.33 9.60 -4.78
N LYS A 430 -22.60 9.24 -4.60
CA LYS A 430 -23.02 8.12 -3.77
C LYS A 430 -22.38 6.81 -4.24
N GLN A 431 -22.45 6.54 -5.54
CA GLN A 431 -21.85 5.35 -6.13
C GLN A 431 -20.33 5.30 -5.94
N ASN A 432 -19.63 6.42 -6.14
CA ASN A 432 -18.18 6.50 -5.92
C ASN A 432 -17.81 6.28 -4.44
N LEU A 433 -18.54 6.87 -3.50
CA LEU A 433 -18.29 6.66 -2.06
C LEU A 433 -18.39 5.18 -1.67
N LEU A 434 -19.45 4.51 -2.13
CA LEU A 434 -19.64 3.08 -1.88
C LEU A 434 -18.61 2.22 -2.62
N ASN A 435 -18.28 2.54 -3.87
CA ASN A 435 -17.26 1.82 -4.63
C ASN A 435 -15.87 1.92 -3.97
N ASN A 436 -15.47 3.11 -3.54
CA ASN A 436 -14.20 3.34 -2.84
C ASN A 436 -14.15 2.54 -1.52
N LEU A 437 -15.24 2.54 -0.75
CA LEU A 437 -15.34 1.75 0.47
C LEU A 437 -15.31 0.23 0.17
N ASN A 438 -16.03 -0.22 -0.85
CA ASN A 438 -16.12 -1.63 -1.22
C ASN A 438 -14.81 -2.17 -1.79
N MET A 439 -14.00 -1.35 -2.44
CA MET A 439 -12.63 -1.74 -2.84
C MET A 439 -11.80 -2.20 -1.62
N TYR A 440 -12.00 -1.57 -0.45
CA TYR A 440 -11.36 -2.01 0.80
C TYR A 440 -12.08 -3.22 1.43
N LEU A 441 -13.41 -3.19 1.53
CA LEU A 441 -14.17 -4.26 2.21
C LEU A 441 -14.12 -5.60 1.47
N VAL A 442 -14.05 -5.59 0.14
CA VAL A 442 -13.98 -6.81 -0.68
C VAL A 442 -12.73 -7.63 -0.36
N VAL A 443 -11.61 -6.97 -0.03
CA VAL A 443 -10.37 -7.64 0.40
C VAL A 443 -10.59 -8.47 1.68
N MET A 444 -11.57 -8.09 2.51
CA MET A 444 -11.94 -8.79 3.74
C MET A 444 -13.11 -9.76 3.54
N GLY A 445 -13.60 -9.93 2.31
CA GLY A 445 -14.79 -10.73 2.01
C GLY A 445 -16.10 -10.08 2.47
N LEU A 446 -16.13 -8.75 2.56
CA LEU A 446 -17.30 -7.97 2.95
C LEU A 446 -17.73 -7.03 1.83
N VAL A 447 -19.02 -6.68 1.81
CA VAL A 447 -19.57 -5.66 0.92
C VAL A 447 -20.51 -4.76 1.72
N ALA A 448 -20.33 -3.46 1.62
CA ALA A 448 -21.24 -2.48 2.18
C ALA A 448 -22.30 -2.07 1.15
N ASP A 449 -23.55 -2.15 1.60
CA ASP A 449 -24.68 -1.44 1.01
C ASP A 449 -24.97 -0.18 1.83
N GLU A 450 -25.92 0.66 1.38
CA GLU A 450 -26.33 1.90 2.06
C GLU A 450 -26.79 1.70 3.51
N ASN A 451 -27.25 0.50 3.86
CA ASN A 451 -27.93 0.22 5.12
C ASN A 451 -27.21 -0.80 6.01
N ASP A 452 -26.47 -1.74 5.41
CA ASP A 452 -25.83 -2.85 6.11
C ASP A 452 -24.54 -3.28 5.40
N ILE A 453 -23.65 -3.92 6.16
CA ILE A 453 -22.45 -4.59 5.64
C ILE A 453 -22.76 -6.08 5.61
N LYS A 454 -22.72 -6.67 4.42
CA LYS A 454 -23.00 -8.09 4.16
C LYS A 454 -21.71 -8.85 3.90
N GLU A 455 -21.76 -10.15 4.11
CA GLU A 455 -20.72 -11.06 3.62
C GLU A 455 -20.81 -11.12 2.08
N LEU A 456 -19.65 -11.14 1.43
CA LEU A 456 -19.56 -11.35 -0.01
C LEU A 456 -20.10 -12.76 -0.30
N GLN A 457 -21.30 -12.85 -0.86
CA GLN A 457 -21.87 -14.14 -1.29
C GLN A 457 -21.05 -14.66 -2.47
N GLN A 458 -20.53 -15.89 -2.34
CA GLN A 458 -19.74 -16.60 -3.34
C GLN A 458 -20.55 -16.91 -4.60
#